data_AF-A0AA38XWK4-F1
#
_entry.id   AF-A0AA38XWK4-F1
#
_cell.length_a   1.000
_cell.length_b   1.000
_cell.length_c   1.000
_cell.angle_alpha   90.00
_cell.angle_beta   90.00
_cell.angle_gamma   90.00
#
_symmetry.space_group_name_H-M   'P 1'
#
loop_
_entity.id
_entity.type
_entity.pdbx_description
1 polymer ?
#
loop_
_entity_poly.entity_id
_entity_poly.type
_entity_poly.pdbx_seq_one_letter_code
_entity_poly.pdbx_strand_id
1 'polypeptide(L)'
;MAETLPREEKQHGRMQGHEEEIEALPEQELVPIQTVTTNEDDLDYHAVGGESIEDMPDHYFRSWKFMGTILGFVLGFASSYQLFYASSTVLYSFIDPQLGPSPNIIWVLLAYQLAQTATFPVVGRLSDIFGRRYFFLVGTAISFVGLMTGGRASSVNMLIAGQAIAGVGGGFQQTCLSALPELVPRKYRFRAVATCLCGLAPLTFFMPVISITIAENTEQSWRWSWYLCSIMAFMSWCLLFFCYFPPKFDQLHKNQTKKGILLSLDWVGFIMFIGGITVTLLGISWGGQVYPWKSAHVITSLVVGPLAIVVFFLWETRIDEHNQIVPLYLVKDRSFVALTGAVCVASMITLAVIVLGTQETTLLFGASLKTAGWITCTQTAGPQTGCVLGGILVHHIKRTKIQLIVVCIVFTAFVGGLAGVGPEDEGMFIAFALISAMASGYIEVITLAGAPMEGKDRDVGVATAVVASFRTIFTSVAQAIYIAVLTNKATSEVPAKVIPAAKSAGLPETAIPDLLKALASKSAAALEAVPGVTPSILAAVAAAAKDAYKVAFQLNYLISLAFGGLAIIAACSVRSLDGHLNTSVARRLQHLESTEAANESKQIEA
;
A
#
# COMPACT_ATOMS: atom_id res chain seq x y z
N MET A 1 51.82 55.94 -12.81
CA MET A 1 52.06 55.68 -14.24
C MET A 1 50.92 54.78 -14.72
N ALA A 2 49.73 55.22 -15.11
CA ALA A 2 49.23 56.48 -15.67
C ALA A 2 49.92 56.89 -16.98
N GLU A 3 49.28 56.56 -18.10
CA GLU A 3 49.41 57.11 -19.46
C GLU A 3 48.14 56.68 -20.24
N THR A 4 47.43 57.44 -21.07
CA THR A 4 47.21 58.89 -21.28
C THR A 4 46.08 59.01 -22.33
N LEU A 5 45.23 60.03 -22.17
CA LEU A 5 44.13 60.55 -23.03
C LEU A 5 44.61 61.08 -24.42
N PRO A 6 43.78 61.47 -25.43
CA PRO A 6 42.64 62.45 -25.40
C PRO A 6 41.40 62.11 -26.28
N ARG A 7 40.15 62.55 -26.01
CA ARG A 7 39.47 63.87 -26.13
C ARG A 7 39.58 64.56 -27.51
N GLU A 8 38.46 64.64 -28.23
CA GLU A 8 38.15 65.72 -29.19
C GLU A 8 36.67 66.15 -29.09
N GLU A 9 36.46 67.45 -29.26
CA GLU A 9 35.25 68.24 -29.04
C GLU A 9 34.38 68.42 -30.30
N LYS A 10 33.07 68.50 -30.05
CA LYS A 10 32.01 69.33 -30.68
C LYS A 10 32.25 69.96 -32.07
N GLN A 11 31.27 69.79 -32.95
CA GLN A 11 30.72 70.91 -33.72
C GLN A 11 29.20 70.80 -33.94
N HIS A 12 28.53 71.95 -33.79
CA HIS A 12 27.10 72.20 -33.85
C HIS A 12 26.73 72.68 -35.26
N GLY A 13 25.59 72.25 -35.81
CA GLY A 13 25.08 72.71 -37.11
C GLY A 13 23.57 72.54 -37.22
N ARG A 14 22.84 73.62 -36.92
CA ARG A 14 21.40 73.85 -37.04
C ARG A 14 20.85 73.55 -38.44
N MET A 15 19.65 72.97 -38.52
CA MET A 15 18.55 73.40 -39.41
C MET A 15 17.23 72.76 -38.93
N GLN A 16 16.34 73.59 -38.39
CA GLN A 16 14.92 73.28 -38.16
C GLN A 16 14.10 73.77 -39.36
N GLY A 17 13.08 73.02 -39.76
CA GLY A 17 11.97 73.55 -40.55
C GLY A 17 11.31 72.56 -41.51
N HIS A 18 10.47 71.66 -41.01
CA HIS A 18 9.03 71.60 -41.34
C HIS A 18 8.34 70.48 -40.55
N GLU A 19 7.22 70.86 -39.95
CA GLU A 19 6.36 70.07 -39.08
C GLU A 19 5.57 69.03 -39.87
N GLU A 20 5.67 67.76 -39.45
CA GLU A 20 4.55 66.83 -39.45
C GLU A 20 4.39 66.35 -38.00
N GLU A 21 3.20 66.53 -37.45
CA GLU A 21 2.80 66.14 -36.10
C GLU A 21 3.09 64.65 -35.85
N ILE A 22 4.05 64.37 -34.97
CA ILE A 22 4.13 63.07 -34.29
C ILE A 22 3.54 63.28 -32.90
N GLU A 23 2.30 62.85 -32.75
CA GLU A 23 1.61 62.71 -31.47
C GLU A 23 2.48 61.81 -30.56
N ALA A 24 3.00 62.39 -29.47
CA ALA A 24 3.84 61.68 -28.51
C ALA A 24 2.99 60.63 -27.77
N LEU A 25 3.15 59.36 -28.13
CA LEU A 25 2.69 58.26 -27.30
C LEU A 25 3.44 58.30 -25.95
N PRO A 26 2.74 58.21 -24.81
CA PRO A 26 3.38 58.23 -23.51
C PRO A 26 4.31 57.01 -23.38
N GLU A 27 5.46 57.20 -22.73
CA GLU A 27 6.39 56.13 -22.35
C GLU A 27 5.59 54.97 -21.74
N GLN A 28 5.44 53.88 -22.48
CA GLN A 28 5.00 52.62 -21.93
C GLN A 28 6.09 52.16 -20.97
N GLU A 29 5.76 52.18 -19.67
CA GLU A 29 6.50 51.45 -18.65
C GLU A 29 6.83 50.05 -19.18
N LEU A 30 8.13 49.77 -19.29
CA LEU A 30 8.63 48.43 -19.53
C LEU A 30 8.21 47.55 -18.34
N VAL A 31 7.05 46.90 -18.49
CA VAL A 31 6.60 45.84 -17.59
C VAL A 31 7.69 44.75 -17.61
N PRO A 32 8.29 44.41 -16.46
CA PRO A 32 9.25 43.32 -16.42
C PRO A 32 8.52 42.05 -16.85
N ILE A 33 9.13 41.30 -17.79
CA ILE A 33 8.63 40.01 -18.26
C ILE A 33 8.46 39.11 -17.03
N GLN A 34 7.22 38.96 -16.58
CA GLN A 34 6.84 37.94 -15.61
C GLN A 34 7.11 36.59 -16.28
N THR A 35 8.20 35.94 -15.86
CA THR A 35 8.29 34.49 -15.93
C THR A 35 6.99 33.94 -15.37
N VAL A 36 6.23 33.23 -16.21
CA VAL A 36 4.96 32.59 -15.85
C VAL A 36 5.24 31.51 -14.80
N THR A 37 5.34 31.94 -13.54
CA THR A 37 5.12 31.13 -12.36
C THR A 37 3.63 30.89 -12.32
N THR A 38 3.23 29.63 -12.39
CA THR A 38 1.83 29.18 -12.32
C THR A 38 1.03 29.95 -11.28
N ASN A 39 0.03 30.70 -11.74
CA ASN A 39 -0.80 31.58 -10.92
C ASN A 39 -1.33 30.88 -9.66
N GLU A 40 -1.03 31.51 -8.52
CA GLU A 40 -1.72 31.34 -7.24
C GLU A 40 -3.16 31.90 -7.28
N ASP A 41 -3.59 32.50 -8.39
CA ASP A 41 -4.84 33.26 -8.54
C ASP A 41 -6.13 32.41 -8.59
N ASP A 42 -6.05 31.09 -8.82
CA ASP A 42 -7.22 30.20 -8.91
C ASP A 42 -7.62 29.54 -7.58
N LEU A 43 -6.83 29.74 -6.51
CA LEU A 43 -7.10 29.23 -5.18
C LEU A 43 -7.63 30.35 -4.27
N ASP A 44 -8.54 30.03 -3.35
CA ASP A 44 -8.94 30.96 -2.31
C ASP A 44 -7.72 31.23 -1.39
N TYR A 45 -7.41 32.49 -1.08
CA TYR A 45 -6.26 32.86 -0.23
C TYR A 45 -6.36 32.19 1.15
N HIS A 46 -7.58 31.94 1.62
CA HIS A 46 -7.85 31.19 2.86
C HIS A 46 -7.69 29.66 2.75
N ALA A 47 -7.41 29.12 1.55
CA ALA A 47 -7.10 27.71 1.30
C ALA A 47 -5.59 27.45 1.17
N VAL A 48 -4.78 28.50 0.98
CA VAL A 48 -3.32 28.42 0.94
C VAL A 48 -2.78 28.19 2.36
N GLY A 49 -2.00 27.13 2.53
CA GLY A 49 -1.32 26.88 3.79
C GLY A 49 -0.15 27.83 3.95
N GLY A 50 -0.18 28.68 4.99
CA GLY A 50 0.95 29.55 5.32
C GLY A 50 2.28 28.79 5.35
N GLU A 51 3.33 29.45 4.86
CA GLU A 51 4.65 28.88 4.59
C GLU A 51 5.39 28.44 5.89
N SER A 52 4.87 28.83 7.06
CA SER A 52 5.48 28.59 8.36
C SER A 52 4.51 27.92 9.36
N ILE A 53 5.09 27.18 10.32
CA ILE A 53 4.36 26.59 11.47
C ILE A 53 3.77 27.69 12.37
N GLU A 54 4.32 28.89 12.30
CA GLU A 54 3.96 30.06 13.11
C GLU A 54 2.61 30.65 12.71
N ASP A 55 2.16 30.38 11.48
CA ASP A 55 0.85 30.83 10.98
C ASP A 55 -0.30 29.87 11.34
N MET A 56 -0.05 28.82 12.14
CA MET A 56 -1.07 27.86 12.58
C MET A 56 -1.77 28.35 13.85
N PRO A 57 -3.09 28.10 13.99
CA PRO A 57 -3.80 28.41 15.23
C PRO A 57 -3.13 27.75 16.44
N ASP A 58 -3.05 28.48 17.54
CA ASP A 58 -2.54 27.95 18.80
C ASP A 58 -3.25 26.63 19.16
N HIS A 59 -2.46 25.64 19.58
CA HIS A 59 -2.92 24.30 19.92
C HIS A 59 -3.63 23.51 18.79
N TYR A 60 -3.41 23.84 17.50
CA TYR A 60 -3.93 23.10 16.34
C TYR A 60 -3.84 21.56 16.50
N PHE A 61 -2.65 21.06 16.85
CA PHE A 61 -2.39 19.62 17.01
C PHE A 61 -3.09 18.98 18.22
N ARG A 62 -3.57 19.79 19.17
CA ARG A 62 -4.36 19.34 20.34
C ARG A 62 -5.86 19.57 20.15
N SER A 63 -6.28 20.14 19.02
CA SER A 63 -7.70 20.32 18.74
C SER A 63 -8.41 18.98 18.60
N TRP A 64 -9.64 18.89 19.11
CA TRP A 64 -10.49 17.69 18.98
C TRP A 64 -10.71 17.30 17.51
N LYS A 65 -10.82 18.30 16.62
CA LYS A 65 -10.99 18.08 15.17
C LYS A 65 -9.76 17.40 14.56
N PHE A 66 -8.55 17.86 14.89
CA PHE A 66 -7.31 17.25 14.39
C PHE A 66 -7.12 15.83 14.95
N MET A 67 -7.20 15.67 16.29
CA MET A 67 -7.01 14.36 16.93
C MET A 67 -8.06 13.35 16.48
N GLY A 68 -9.33 13.77 16.37
CA GLY A 68 -10.41 12.93 15.86
C GLY A 68 -10.23 12.52 14.40
N THR A 69 -9.72 13.43 13.55
CA THR A 69 -9.40 13.11 12.15
C THR A 69 -8.29 12.07 12.04
N ILE A 70 -7.17 12.29 12.75
CA ILE A 70 -6.05 11.34 12.74
C ILE A 70 -6.49 9.99 13.31
N LEU A 71 -7.24 9.96 14.42
CA LEU A 71 -7.77 8.72 14.98
C LEU A 71 -8.73 8.03 14.00
N GLY A 72 -9.57 8.79 13.29
CA GLY A 72 -10.44 8.28 12.23
C GLY A 72 -9.65 7.62 11.11
N PHE A 73 -8.57 8.24 10.63
CA PHE A 73 -7.68 7.64 9.63
C PHE A 73 -6.95 6.41 10.15
N VAL A 74 -6.45 6.44 11.38
CA VAL A 74 -5.81 5.27 12.02
C VAL A 74 -6.78 4.10 12.12
N LEU A 75 -8.02 4.32 12.56
CA LEU A 75 -9.03 3.26 12.66
C LEU A 75 -9.42 2.71 11.29
N GLY A 76 -9.57 3.57 10.29
CA GLY A 76 -9.89 3.17 8.93
C GLY A 76 -8.76 2.33 8.33
N PHE A 77 -7.52 2.81 8.42
CA PHE A 77 -6.35 2.11 7.94
C PHE A 77 -6.14 0.77 8.66
N ALA A 78 -6.27 0.77 9.98
CA ALA A 78 -6.17 -0.44 10.80
C ALA A 78 -7.26 -1.46 10.44
N SER A 79 -8.51 -1.04 10.22
CA SER A 79 -9.58 -1.96 9.80
C SER A 79 -9.24 -2.69 8.49
N SER A 80 -8.62 -1.98 7.54
CA SER A 80 -8.20 -2.51 6.24
C SER A 80 -7.02 -3.49 6.37
N TYR A 81 -5.99 -3.17 7.14
CA TYR A 81 -4.82 -4.05 7.34
C TYR A 81 -5.17 -5.28 8.18
N GLN A 82 -5.95 -5.09 9.24
CA GLN A 82 -6.32 -6.16 10.15
C GLN A 82 -7.21 -7.21 9.49
N LEU A 83 -8.14 -6.79 8.62
CA LEU A 83 -8.93 -7.73 7.84
C LEU A 83 -8.03 -8.67 7.03
N PHE A 84 -6.98 -8.13 6.42
CA PHE A 84 -6.04 -8.92 5.63
C PHE A 84 -5.31 -9.97 6.50
N TYR A 85 -4.74 -9.55 7.63
CA TYR A 85 -4.02 -10.46 8.55
C TYR A 85 -4.93 -11.49 9.23
N ALA A 86 -6.13 -11.08 9.64
CA ALA A 86 -7.11 -12.00 10.20
C ALA A 86 -7.52 -13.05 9.16
N SER A 87 -7.87 -12.59 7.95
CA SER A 87 -8.26 -13.47 6.85
C SER A 87 -7.16 -14.48 6.53
N SER A 88 -5.90 -14.06 6.39
CA SER A 88 -4.80 -14.96 6.04
C SER A 88 -4.53 -16.01 7.12
N THR A 89 -4.71 -15.64 8.39
CA THR A 89 -4.43 -16.52 9.53
C THR A 89 -5.50 -17.62 9.69
N VAL A 90 -6.78 -17.27 9.56
CA VAL A 90 -7.89 -18.22 9.83
C VAL A 90 -8.41 -18.94 8.58
N LEU A 91 -7.92 -18.59 7.38
CA LEU A 91 -8.44 -19.10 6.10
C LEU A 91 -8.49 -20.62 6.02
N TYR A 92 -7.34 -21.28 6.18
CA TYR A 92 -7.23 -22.73 6.03
C TYR A 92 -7.65 -23.50 7.28
N SER A 93 -7.47 -22.91 8.46
CA SER A 93 -7.71 -23.61 9.74
C SER A 93 -9.17 -23.59 10.19
N PHE A 94 -9.93 -22.55 9.84
CA PHE A 94 -11.32 -22.38 10.31
C PHE A 94 -12.32 -22.16 9.17
N ILE A 95 -12.00 -21.31 8.18
CA ILE A 95 -12.95 -20.94 7.13
C ILE A 95 -13.18 -22.10 6.16
N ASP A 96 -12.10 -22.71 5.65
CA ASP A 96 -12.19 -23.83 4.69
C ASP A 96 -12.93 -25.05 5.28
N PRO A 97 -12.67 -25.51 6.52
CA PRO A 97 -13.42 -26.62 7.10
C PRO A 97 -14.91 -26.30 7.37
N GLN A 98 -15.25 -25.06 7.73
CA GLN A 98 -16.63 -24.68 8.11
C GLN A 98 -17.52 -24.33 6.92
N LEU A 99 -16.97 -23.69 5.88
CA LEU A 99 -17.71 -23.36 4.65
C LEU A 99 -17.58 -24.46 3.57
N GLY A 100 -16.73 -25.45 3.82
CA GLY A 100 -16.46 -26.59 2.96
C GLY A 100 -15.23 -26.36 2.08
N PRO A 101 -14.50 -27.44 1.72
CA PRO A 101 -13.33 -27.33 0.87
C PRO A 101 -13.73 -26.77 -0.49
N SER A 102 -13.22 -25.58 -0.81
CA SER A 102 -13.49 -24.92 -2.09
C SER A 102 -12.19 -24.71 -2.84
N PRO A 103 -12.10 -25.06 -4.14
CA PRO A 103 -10.95 -24.71 -4.96
C PRO A 103 -10.76 -23.18 -5.05
N ASN A 104 -11.80 -22.41 -4.74
CA ASN A 104 -11.79 -20.96 -4.78
C ASN A 104 -11.44 -20.31 -3.44
N ILE A 105 -11.07 -21.04 -2.39
CA ILE A 105 -10.83 -20.46 -1.05
C ILE A 105 -9.75 -19.37 -1.06
N ILE A 106 -8.75 -19.50 -1.93
CA ILE A 106 -7.67 -18.52 -2.09
C ILE A 106 -8.18 -17.15 -2.60
N TRP A 107 -9.31 -17.13 -3.31
CA TRP A 107 -9.93 -15.89 -3.81
C TRP A 107 -10.42 -14.98 -2.70
N VAL A 108 -10.61 -15.49 -1.48
CA VAL A 108 -10.93 -14.68 -0.30
C VAL A 108 -9.84 -13.62 -0.04
N LEU A 109 -8.57 -13.96 -0.25
CA LEU A 109 -7.46 -13.00 -0.07
C LEU A 109 -7.24 -12.16 -1.33
N LEU A 110 -7.35 -12.78 -2.51
CA LEU A 110 -7.05 -12.12 -3.78
C LEU A 110 -8.11 -11.07 -4.16
N ALA A 111 -9.40 -11.37 -3.96
CA ALA A 111 -10.49 -10.44 -4.30
C ALA A 111 -10.36 -9.13 -3.53
N TYR A 112 -9.93 -9.18 -2.27
CA TYR A 112 -9.68 -8.00 -1.44
C TYR A 112 -8.57 -7.12 -2.01
N GLN A 113 -7.43 -7.70 -2.42
CA GLN A 113 -6.31 -6.95 -2.97
C GLN A 113 -6.60 -6.43 -4.38
N LEU A 114 -7.28 -7.22 -5.21
CA LEU A 114 -7.70 -6.83 -6.56
C LEU A 114 -8.61 -5.60 -6.53
N ALA A 115 -9.63 -5.63 -5.66
CA ALA A 115 -10.56 -4.53 -5.50
C ALA A 115 -9.87 -3.25 -4.95
N GLN A 116 -8.94 -3.39 -4.00
CA GLN A 116 -8.12 -2.26 -3.53
C GLN A 116 -7.30 -1.65 -4.66
N THR A 117 -6.61 -2.50 -5.43
CA THR A 117 -5.75 -2.07 -6.53
C THR A 117 -6.49 -1.23 -7.55
N ALA A 118 -7.69 -1.66 -7.94
CA ALA A 118 -8.56 -0.94 -8.86
C ALA A 118 -9.05 0.40 -8.29
N THR A 119 -9.19 0.50 -6.97
CA THR A 119 -9.79 1.66 -6.31
C THR A 119 -8.79 2.80 -6.11
N PHE A 120 -7.51 2.50 -5.85
CA PHE A 120 -6.50 3.52 -5.55
C PHE A 120 -6.41 4.68 -6.57
N PRO A 121 -6.24 4.45 -7.89
CA PRO A 121 -6.07 5.55 -8.85
C PRO A 121 -7.34 6.39 -8.98
N VAL A 122 -8.50 5.72 -8.93
CA VAL A 122 -9.83 6.33 -8.99
C VAL A 122 -9.99 7.30 -7.83
N VAL A 123 -9.73 6.83 -6.61
CA VAL A 123 -9.90 7.65 -5.41
C VAL A 123 -8.84 8.73 -5.34
N GLY A 124 -7.59 8.45 -5.69
CA GLY A 124 -6.51 9.45 -5.72
C GLY A 124 -6.90 10.68 -6.52
N ARG A 125 -7.21 10.49 -7.82
CA ARG A 125 -7.54 11.61 -8.72
C ARG A 125 -8.87 12.26 -8.36
N LEU A 126 -9.92 11.46 -8.14
CA LEU A 126 -11.25 12.00 -7.88
C LEU A 126 -11.31 12.74 -6.53
N SER A 127 -10.57 12.28 -5.51
CA SER A 127 -10.53 12.94 -4.20
C SER A 127 -9.74 14.26 -4.23
N ASP A 128 -8.72 14.37 -5.08
CA ASP A 128 -7.99 15.62 -5.31
C ASP A 128 -8.88 16.69 -5.96
N ILE A 129 -9.80 16.26 -6.84
CA ILE A 129 -10.70 17.16 -7.60
C ILE A 129 -11.97 17.50 -6.82
N PHE A 130 -12.74 16.50 -6.39
CA PHE A 130 -14.07 16.70 -5.81
C PHE A 130 -14.05 17.02 -4.31
N GLY A 131 -12.86 16.95 -3.69
CA GLY A 131 -12.67 17.09 -2.25
C GLY A 131 -12.74 15.75 -1.52
N ARG A 132 -11.86 15.55 -0.53
CA ARG A 132 -11.60 14.25 0.07
C ARG A 132 -12.66 13.72 1.05
N ARG A 133 -13.43 14.61 1.68
CA ARG A 133 -14.37 14.26 2.77
C ARG A 133 -15.32 13.13 2.40
N TYR A 134 -16.04 13.28 1.29
CA TYR A 134 -17.05 12.31 0.88
C TYR A 134 -16.44 10.99 0.40
N PHE A 135 -15.24 11.02 -0.19
CA PHE A 135 -14.54 9.80 -0.60
C PHE A 135 -14.20 8.94 0.63
N PHE A 136 -13.66 9.53 1.70
CA PHE A 136 -13.38 8.75 2.91
C PHE A 136 -14.64 8.26 3.62
N LEU A 137 -15.72 9.06 3.67
CA LEU A 137 -16.99 8.64 4.27
C LEU A 137 -17.67 7.51 3.49
N VAL A 138 -17.80 7.66 2.16
CA VAL A 138 -18.40 6.65 1.29
C VAL A 138 -17.55 5.38 1.28
N GLY A 139 -16.24 5.52 1.13
CA GLY A 139 -15.31 4.40 1.17
C GLY A 139 -15.35 3.60 2.46
N THR A 140 -15.37 4.29 3.61
CA THR A 140 -15.48 3.63 4.92
C THR A 140 -16.85 2.95 5.09
N ALA A 141 -17.93 3.54 4.57
CA ALA A 141 -19.25 2.90 4.57
C ALA A 141 -19.28 1.64 3.68
N ILE A 142 -18.67 1.69 2.50
CA ILE A 142 -18.51 0.51 1.62
C ILE A 142 -17.70 -0.58 2.34
N SER A 143 -16.60 -0.21 3.01
CA SER A 143 -15.79 -1.13 3.81
C SER A 143 -16.64 -1.82 4.89
N PHE A 144 -17.43 -1.06 5.64
CA PHE A 144 -18.35 -1.58 6.65
C PHE A 144 -19.36 -2.59 6.08
N VAL A 145 -19.98 -2.30 4.93
CA VAL A 145 -20.92 -3.21 4.26
C VAL A 145 -20.22 -4.50 3.82
N GLY A 146 -19.01 -4.41 3.26
CA GLY A 146 -18.22 -5.56 2.86
C GLY A 146 -17.85 -6.45 4.04
N LEU A 147 -17.39 -5.84 5.14
CA LEU A 147 -17.05 -6.54 6.38
C LEU A 147 -18.28 -7.23 7.02
N MET A 148 -19.44 -6.56 7.05
CA MET A 148 -20.70 -7.15 7.51
C MET A 148 -21.17 -8.32 6.64
N THR A 149 -20.95 -8.23 5.34
CA THR A 149 -21.28 -9.30 4.37
C THR A 149 -20.37 -10.51 4.59
N GLY A 150 -19.07 -10.29 4.76
CA GLY A 150 -18.10 -11.35 5.06
C GLY A 150 -18.36 -12.04 6.40
N GLY A 151 -18.68 -11.27 7.44
CA GLY A 151 -19.03 -11.82 8.76
C GLY A 151 -20.31 -12.66 8.77
N ARG A 152 -21.24 -12.42 7.84
CA ARG A 152 -22.48 -13.21 7.67
C ARG A 152 -22.39 -14.24 6.53
N ALA A 153 -21.21 -14.48 5.98
CA ALA A 153 -21.08 -15.37 4.84
C ALA A 153 -21.48 -16.83 5.19
N SER A 154 -22.36 -17.39 4.36
CA SER A 154 -22.81 -18.79 4.42
C SER A 154 -22.14 -19.67 3.36
N SER A 155 -21.43 -19.07 2.41
CA SER A 155 -20.67 -19.77 1.37
C SER A 155 -19.36 -19.04 1.07
N VAL A 156 -18.38 -19.76 0.53
CA VAL A 156 -17.09 -19.18 0.11
C VAL A 156 -17.29 -18.08 -0.93
N ASN A 157 -18.25 -18.22 -1.86
CA ASN A 157 -18.53 -17.20 -2.87
C ASN A 157 -19.11 -15.91 -2.25
N MET A 158 -19.96 -16.03 -1.24
CA MET A 158 -20.46 -14.86 -0.50
C MET A 158 -19.32 -14.16 0.26
N LEU A 159 -18.39 -14.93 0.83
CA LEU A 159 -17.21 -14.38 1.50
C LEU A 159 -16.30 -13.65 0.50
N ILE A 160 -16.07 -14.23 -0.69
CA ILE A 160 -15.31 -13.58 -1.77
C ILE A 160 -15.97 -12.25 -2.19
N ALA A 161 -17.30 -12.23 -2.33
CA ALA A 161 -18.03 -11.00 -2.64
C ALA A 161 -17.89 -9.95 -1.53
N GLY A 162 -18.02 -10.35 -0.27
CA GLY A 162 -17.78 -9.48 0.89
C GLY A 162 -16.37 -8.90 0.91
N GLN A 163 -15.36 -9.71 0.60
CA GLN A 163 -13.96 -9.29 0.48
C GLN A 163 -13.72 -8.33 -0.67
N ALA A 164 -14.36 -8.53 -1.83
CA ALA A 164 -14.27 -7.59 -2.94
C ALA A 164 -14.84 -6.22 -2.54
N ILE A 165 -16.01 -6.18 -1.89
CA ILE A 165 -16.63 -4.93 -1.41
C ILE A 165 -15.74 -4.27 -0.34
N ALA A 166 -15.25 -5.06 0.63
CA ALA A 166 -14.33 -4.56 1.66
C ALA A 166 -13.02 -4.04 1.05
N GLY A 167 -12.54 -4.65 -0.04
CA GLY A 167 -11.35 -4.23 -0.76
C GLY A 167 -11.54 -2.89 -1.44
N VAL A 168 -12.70 -2.65 -2.07
CA VAL A 168 -13.05 -1.31 -2.58
C VAL A 168 -12.95 -0.30 -1.43
N GLY A 169 -13.66 -0.54 -0.32
CA GLY A 169 -13.63 0.34 0.84
C GLY A 169 -12.23 0.55 1.44
N GLY A 170 -11.41 -0.50 1.50
CA GLY A 170 -10.02 -0.46 1.96
C GLY A 170 -9.14 0.44 1.10
N GLY A 171 -9.36 0.49 -0.21
CA GLY A 171 -8.66 1.40 -1.12
C GLY A 171 -8.93 2.88 -0.78
N PHE A 172 -10.19 3.23 -0.47
CA PHE A 172 -10.52 4.57 0.01
C PHE A 172 -9.88 4.87 1.37
N GLN A 173 -9.93 3.93 2.32
CA GLN A 173 -9.38 4.10 3.65
C GLN A 173 -7.86 4.30 3.62
N GLN A 174 -7.12 3.52 2.81
CA GLN A 174 -5.67 3.65 2.70
C GLN A 174 -5.21 4.90 1.94
N THR A 175 -6.07 5.44 1.07
CA THR A 175 -5.78 6.72 0.38
C THR A 175 -5.75 7.89 1.37
N CYS A 176 -6.10 7.72 2.65
CA CYS A 176 -6.00 8.77 3.68
C CYS A 176 -4.59 9.40 3.81
N LEU A 177 -3.54 8.67 3.42
CA LEU A 177 -2.16 9.19 3.38
C LEU A 177 -2.03 10.42 2.47
N SER A 178 -2.87 10.53 1.44
CA SER A 178 -2.95 11.71 0.55
C SER A 178 -3.52 12.96 1.23
N ALA A 179 -4.28 12.80 2.31
CA ALA A 179 -4.83 13.92 3.08
C ALA A 179 -3.84 14.47 4.11
N LEU A 180 -2.82 13.69 4.50
CA LEU A 180 -1.84 14.12 5.50
C LEU A 180 -1.06 15.39 5.11
N PRO A 181 -0.66 15.59 3.84
CA PRO A 181 -0.04 16.83 3.36
C PRO A 181 -0.88 18.10 3.58
N GLU A 182 -2.20 17.96 3.72
CA GLU A 182 -3.18 19.02 4.03
C GLU A 182 -3.41 19.21 5.55
N LEU A 183 -2.87 18.29 6.36
CA LEU A 183 -3.05 18.28 7.81
C LEU A 183 -1.78 18.62 8.57
N VAL A 184 -0.62 18.28 8.01
CA VAL A 184 0.68 18.40 8.68
C VAL A 184 1.76 19.03 7.77
N PRO A 185 2.66 19.85 8.34
CA PRO A 185 3.83 20.38 7.62
C PRO A 185 4.73 19.28 7.09
N ARG A 186 5.48 19.56 5.99
CA ARG A 186 6.46 18.63 5.38
C ARG A 186 7.41 17.99 6.40
N LYS A 187 7.91 18.76 7.38
CA LYS A 187 8.74 18.28 8.50
C LYS A 187 8.13 17.14 9.32
N TYR A 188 6.80 17.12 9.51
CA TYR A 188 6.10 16.13 10.33
C TYR A 188 5.40 15.05 9.50
N ARG A 189 5.48 15.08 8.16
CA ARG A 189 4.82 14.10 7.27
C ARG A 189 5.23 12.67 7.56
N PHE A 190 6.52 12.38 7.73
CA PHE A 190 6.99 11.03 8.08
C PHE A 190 6.38 10.52 9.38
N ARG A 191 6.25 11.38 10.40
CA ARG A 191 5.60 11.03 11.67
C ARG A 191 4.11 10.81 11.50
N ALA A 192 3.42 11.65 10.73
CA ALA A 192 1.99 11.51 10.49
C ALA A 192 1.65 10.24 9.68
N VAL A 193 2.45 9.92 8.67
CA VAL A 193 2.34 8.66 7.91
C VAL A 193 2.57 7.49 8.85
N ALA A 194 3.67 7.50 9.63
CA ALA A 194 3.91 6.45 10.62
C ALA A 194 2.74 6.31 11.60
N THR A 195 2.20 7.40 12.15
CA THR A 195 1.03 7.37 13.03
C THR A 195 -0.18 6.73 12.36
N CYS A 196 -0.45 7.01 11.08
CA CYS A 196 -1.56 6.37 10.37
C CYS A 196 -1.33 4.87 10.16
N LEU A 197 -0.11 4.47 9.83
CA LEU A 197 0.26 3.07 9.59
C LEU A 197 0.26 2.23 10.88
N CYS A 198 0.75 2.79 11.99
CA CYS A 198 1.02 2.06 13.23
C CYS A 198 0.29 2.60 14.48
N GLY A 199 -0.67 3.50 14.34
CA GLY A 199 -1.37 4.14 15.47
C GLY A 199 -2.16 3.17 16.35
N LEU A 200 -2.55 2.01 15.79
CA LEU A 200 -3.12 0.87 16.52
C LEU A 200 -2.22 -0.37 16.43
N ALA A 201 -0.90 -0.15 16.49
CA ALA A 201 0.10 -1.20 16.41
C ALA A 201 -0.20 -2.40 17.32
N PRO A 202 -0.60 -2.27 18.60
CA PRO A 202 -0.86 -3.44 19.44
C PRO A 202 -1.96 -4.37 18.87
N LEU A 203 -3.06 -3.80 18.38
CA LEU A 203 -4.14 -4.59 17.79
C LEU A 203 -3.70 -5.27 16.49
N THR A 204 -2.94 -4.55 15.65
CA THR A 204 -2.44 -5.09 14.38
C THR A 204 -1.31 -6.11 14.57
N PHE A 205 -0.47 -5.92 15.59
CA PHE A 205 0.64 -6.78 15.98
C PHE A 205 0.12 -8.16 16.42
N PHE A 206 -0.85 -8.18 17.34
CA PHE A 206 -1.40 -9.42 17.90
C PHE A 206 -2.57 -10.00 17.09
N MET A 207 -2.89 -9.44 15.92
CA MET A 207 -4.07 -9.85 15.14
C MET A 207 -4.12 -11.35 14.81
N PRO A 208 -3.00 -12.05 14.47
CA PRO A 208 -3.03 -13.50 14.25
C PRO A 208 -3.50 -14.28 15.49
N VAL A 209 -2.93 -14.03 16.66
CA VAL A 209 -3.33 -14.67 17.92
C VAL A 209 -4.75 -14.30 18.31
N ILE A 210 -5.12 -13.03 18.16
CA ILE A 210 -6.48 -12.55 18.45
C ILE A 210 -7.48 -13.32 17.57
N SER A 211 -7.20 -13.45 16.26
CA SER A 211 -8.10 -14.12 15.32
C SER A 211 -8.26 -15.61 15.62
N ILE A 212 -7.17 -16.32 15.94
CA ILE A 212 -7.25 -17.74 16.33
C ILE A 212 -7.99 -17.90 17.65
N THR A 213 -7.69 -17.07 18.64
CA THR A 213 -8.33 -17.13 19.97
C THR A 213 -9.83 -16.85 19.87
N ILE A 214 -10.24 -15.86 19.07
CA ILE A 214 -11.64 -15.57 18.77
C ILE A 214 -12.30 -16.77 18.08
N ALA A 215 -11.62 -17.36 17.10
CA ALA A 215 -12.15 -18.47 16.32
C ALA A 215 -12.35 -19.76 17.16
N GLU A 216 -11.51 -20.00 18.17
CA GLU A 216 -11.60 -21.16 19.07
C GLU A 216 -12.61 -20.97 20.20
N ASN A 217 -12.72 -19.77 20.78
CA ASN A 217 -13.46 -19.56 22.05
C ASN A 217 -14.84 -18.96 21.87
N THR A 218 -15.26 -18.61 20.65
CA THR A 218 -16.53 -17.91 20.40
C THR A 218 -17.49 -18.76 19.59
N GLU A 219 -18.78 -18.71 19.91
CA GLU A 219 -19.84 -19.47 19.21
C GLU A 219 -19.89 -19.22 17.69
N GLN A 220 -19.61 -17.99 17.26
CA GLN A 220 -19.59 -17.61 15.83
C GLN A 220 -18.21 -17.77 15.18
N SER A 221 -17.24 -18.35 15.89
CA SER A 221 -15.87 -18.65 15.44
C SER A 221 -15.22 -17.43 14.75
N TRP A 222 -14.62 -17.63 13.57
CA TRP A 222 -13.88 -16.61 12.80
C TRP A 222 -14.70 -15.37 12.43
N ARG A 223 -16.04 -15.43 12.42
CA ARG A 223 -16.91 -14.31 12.01
C ARG A 223 -16.73 -13.08 12.89
N TRP A 224 -16.36 -13.27 14.16
CA TRP A 224 -16.10 -12.16 15.06
C TRP A 224 -14.89 -11.31 14.65
N SER A 225 -13.91 -11.86 13.95
CA SER A 225 -12.80 -11.06 13.39
C SER A 225 -13.31 -10.04 12.37
N TRP A 226 -14.31 -10.40 11.57
CA TRP A 226 -14.97 -9.48 10.62
C TRP A 226 -15.81 -8.43 11.36
N TYR A 227 -16.52 -8.82 12.43
CA TYR A 227 -17.29 -7.88 13.24
C TYR A 227 -16.39 -6.88 13.98
N LEU A 228 -15.25 -7.32 14.50
CA LEU A 228 -14.25 -6.44 15.13
C LEU A 228 -13.72 -5.39 14.15
N CYS A 229 -13.34 -5.82 12.93
CA CYS A 229 -12.94 -4.89 11.87
C CYS A 229 -14.08 -3.93 11.49
N SER A 230 -15.33 -4.41 11.50
CA SER A 230 -16.51 -3.59 11.18
C SER A 230 -16.77 -2.52 12.23
N ILE A 231 -16.60 -2.83 13.51
CA ILE A 231 -16.71 -1.86 14.60
C ILE A 231 -15.69 -0.74 14.40
N MET A 232 -14.45 -1.09 14.05
CA MET A 232 -13.41 -0.10 13.76
C MET A 232 -13.72 0.75 12.54
N ALA A 233 -14.22 0.15 11.45
CA ALA A 233 -14.66 0.89 10.28
C ALA A 233 -15.81 1.85 10.62
N PHE A 234 -16.78 1.43 11.43
CA PHE A 234 -17.88 2.28 11.88
C PHE A 234 -17.39 3.44 12.77
N MET A 235 -16.49 3.17 13.72
CA MET A 235 -15.88 4.21 14.55
C MET A 235 -15.08 5.22 13.71
N SER A 236 -14.33 4.74 12.72
CA SER A 236 -13.64 5.58 11.75
C SER A 236 -14.63 6.48 11.01
N TRP A 237 -15.73 5.93 10.52
CA TRP A 237 -16.78 6.67 9.82
C TRP A 237 -17.35 7.79 10.70
N CYS A 238 -17.71 7.48 11.95
CA CYS A 238 -18.23 8.47 12.89
C CYS A 238 -17.23 9.60 13.16
N LEU A 239 -15.96 9.27 13.45
CA LEU A 239 -14.93 10.27 13.71
C LEU A 239 -14.66 11.16 12.48
N LEU A 240 -14.60 10.58 11.29
CA LEU A 240 -14.43 11.34 10.06
C LEU A 240 -15.64 12.25 9.79
N PHE A 241 -16.85 11.78 10.09
CA PHE A 241 -18.07 12.57 9.91
C PHE A 241 -18.08 13.80 10.82
N PHE A 242 -17.70 13.64 12.08
CA PHE A 242 -17.74 14.71 13.09
C PHE A 242 -16.49 15.60 13.16
N CYS A 243 -15.33 15.13 12.69
CA CYS A 243 -14.07 15.84 12.91
C CYS A 243 -13.35 16.27 11.62
N TYR A 244 -13.60 15.61 10.47
CA TYR A 244 -12.83 15.85 9.25
C TYR A 244 -13.52 16.82 8.27
N PHE A 245 -13.19 18.10 8.33
CA PHE A 245 -13.74 19.14 7.45
C PHE A 245 -12.65 19.77 6.55
N PRO A 246 -12.25 19.09 5.45
CA PRO A 246 -11.34 19.66 4.46
C PRO A 246 -12.02 20.76 3.63
N PRO A 247 -11.24 21.60 2.91
CA PRO A 247 -11.76 22.62 2.01
C PRO A 247 -12.71 22.02 0.97
N LYS A 248 -13.79 22.76 0.67
CA LYS A 248 -14.87 22.31 -0.22
C LYS A 248 -14.49 22.51 -1.69
N PHE A 249 -15.12 21.75 -2.58
CA PHE A 249 -14.95 21.86 -4.04
C PHE A 249 -14.95 23.31 -4.56
N ASP A 250 -15.88 24.13 -4.07
CA ASP A 250 -16.07 25.52 -4.50
C ASP A 250 -14.88 26.45 -4.11
N GLN A 251 -14.05 26.02 -3.15
CA GLN A 251 -12.82 26.69 -2.74
C GLN A 251 -11.58 26.16 -3.48
N LEU A 252 -11.66 24.94 -4.04
CA LEU A 252 -10.58 24.32 -4.83
C LEU A 252 -10.61 24.75 -6.30
N HIS A 253 -11.78 25.12 -6.82
CA HIS A 253 -11.93 25.52 -8.23
C HIS A 253 -12.76 26.80 -8.31
N LYS A 254 -12.10 27.96 -8.45
CA LYS A 254 -12.80 29.18 -8.88
C LYS A 254 -13.32 28.96 -10.30
N ASN A 255 -14.61 29.24 -10.52
CA ASN A 255 -15.27 29.28 -11.84
C ASN A 255 -15.40 27.97 -12.64
N GLN A 256 -15.24 26.78 -12.03
CA GLN A 256 -15.49 25.50 -12.73
C GLN A 256 -16.71 24.74 -12.18
N THR A 257 -17.54 24.22 -13.08
CA THR A 257 -18.74 23.42 -12.72
C THR A 257 -18.36 21.95 -12.52
N LYS A 258 -18.84 21.31 -11.45
CA LYS A 258 -18.63 19.86 -11.15
C LYS A 258 -18.87 18.93 -12.36
N LYS A 259 -19.89 19.24 -13.17
CA LYS A 259 -20.23 18.48 -14.39
C LYS A 259 -19.19 18.66 -15.50
N GLY A 260 -18.63 19.85 -15.66
CA GLY A 260 -17.60 20.13 -16.67
C GLY A 260 -16.32 19.35 -16.41
N ILE A 261 -15.90 19.29 -15.14
CA ILE A 261 -14.72 18.51 -14.74
C ILE A 261 -14.99 17.01 -14.85
N LEU A 262 -16.18 16.53 -14.47
CA LEU A 262 -16.53 15.12 -14.59
C LEU A 262 -16.51 14.63 -16.06
N LEU A 263 -16.91 15.50 -17.00
CA LEU A 263 -16.88 15.23 -18.44
C LEU A 263 -15.47 15.34 -19.03
N SER A 264 -14.57 16.11 -18.41
CA SER A 264 -13.18 16.24 -18.85
C SER A 264 -12.24 15.14 -18.32
N LEU A 265 -12.73 14.26 -17.44
CA LEU A 265 -11.96 13.13 -16.93
C LEU A 265 -11.76 12.06 -18.01
N ASP A 266 -10.57 11.46 -18.01
CA ASP A 266 -10.25 10.35 -18.89
C ASP A 266 -10.87 9.02 -18.40
N TRP A 267 -12.17 8.85 -18.65
CA TRP A 267 -12.88 7.61 -18.34
C TRP A 267 -12.35 6.40 -19.12
N VAL A 268 -11.81 6.63 -20.32
CA VAL A 268 -11.24 5.57 -21.18
C VAL A 268 -9.95 5.05 -20.56
N GLY A 269 -9.07 5.94 -20.14
CA GLY A 269 -7.86 5.58 -19.39
C GLY A 269 -8.19 4.84 -18.10
N PHE A 270 -9.23 5.26 -17.36
CA PHE A 270 -9.64 4.58 -16.12
C PHE A 270 -10.03 3.12 -16.39
N ILE A 271 -10.88 2.89 -17.38
CA ILE A 271 -11.34 1.55 -17.75
C ILE A 271 -10.17 0.69 -18.24
N MET A 272 -9.26 1.27 -19.04
CA MET A 272 -8.14 0.54 -19.61
C MET A 272 -7.07 0.19 -18.56
N PHE A 273 -6.79 1.10 -17.63
CA PHE A 273 -5.87 0.85 -16.52
C PHE A 273 -6.41 -0.22 -15.56
N ILE A 274 -7.64 -0.04 -15.08
CA ILE A 274 -8.29 -0.97 -14.15
C ILE A 274 -8.47 -2.33 -14.82
N GLY A 275 -9.05 -2.36 -16.03
CA GLY A 275 -9.28 -3.58 -16.78
C GLY A 275 -7.97 -4.32 -17.09
N GLY A 276 -6.93 -3.60 -17.54
CA GLY A 276 -5.62 -4.19 -17.83
C GLY A 276 -4.97 -4.83 -16.61
N ILE A 277 -5.00 -4.14 -15.47
CA ILE A 277 -4.45 -4.67 -14.20
C ILE A 277 -5.27 -5.86 -13.70
N THR A 278 -6.60 -5.75 -13.66
CA THR A 278 -7.47 -6.83 -13.19
C THR A 278 -7.28 -8.09 -14.03
N VAL A 279 -7.24 -7.98 -15.37
CA VAL A 279 -7.04 -9.12 -16.27
C VAL A 279 -5.63 -9.72 -16.09
N THR A 280 -4.60 -8.88 -15.93
CA THR A 280 -3.22 -9.36 -15.68
C THR A 280 -3.17 -10.18 -14.38
N LEU A 281 -3.72 -9.63 -13.30
CA LEU A 281 -3.69 -10.29 -11.99
C LEU A 281 -4.55 -11.56 -11.98
N LEU A 282 -5.67 -11.57 -12.69
CA LEU A 282 -6.53 -12.75 -12.89
C LEU A 282 -5.76 -13.88 -13.60
N GLY A 283 -5.02 -13.56 -14.67
CA GLY A 283 -4.20 -14.52 -15.40
C GLY A 283 -3.13 -15.18 -14.53
N ILE A 284 -2.41 -14.39 -13.73
CA ILE A 284 -1.39 -14.89 -12.81
C ILE A 284 -2.02 -15.73 -11.69
N SER A 285 -3.16 -15.32 -11.17
CA SER A 285 -3.87 -16.05 -10.12
C SER A 285 -4.44 -17.40 -10.59
N TRP A 286 -4.92 -17.49 -11.83
CA TRP A 286 -5.49 -18.73 -12.36
C TRP A 286 -4.43 -19.76 -12.74
N GLY A 287 -3.25 -19.30 -13.16
CA GLY A 287 -2.15 -20.15 -13.59
C GLY A 287 -1.67 -21.11 -12.50
N GLY A 288 -1.75 -22.41 -12.79
CA GLY A 288 -1.22 -23.45 -11.92
C GLY A 288 -2.06 -23.79 -10.69
N GLN A 289 -3.24 -23.17 -10.54
CA GLN A 289 -4.18 -23.46 -9.46
C GLN A 289 -5.52 -23.95 -10.02
N VAL A 290 -6.24 -23.06 -10.72
CA VAL A 290 -7.56 -23.36 -11.32
C VAL A 290 -7.41 -23.90 -12.73
N TYR A 291 -6.50 -23.30 -13.50
CA TYR A 291 -6.23 -23.69 -14.88
C TYR A 291 -4.74 -24.02 -15.05
N PRO A 292 -4.39 -25.01 -15.90
CA PRO A 292 -3.00 -25.22 -16.28
C PRO A 292 -2.40 -23.95 -16.90
N TRP A 293 -1.11 -23.71 -16.69
CA TRP A 293 -0.40 -22.56 -17.27
C TRP A 293 -0.51 -22.47 -18.80
N LYS A 294 -0.69 -23.62 -19.48
CA LYS A 294 -0.88 -23.71 -20.94
C LYS A 294 -2.31 -23.45 -21.41
N SER A 295 -3.26 -23.22 -20.50
CA SER A 295 -4.66 -22.96 -20.84
C SER A 295 -4.79 -21.64 -21.58
N ALA A 296 -5.65 -21.60 -22.60
CA ALA A 296 -5.96 -20.39 -23.35
C ALA A 296 -6.41 -19.24 -22.42
N HIS A 297 -7.21 -19.55 -21.39
CA HIS A 297 -7.67 -18.56 -20.40
C HIS A 297 -6.52 -17.84 -19.68
N VAL A 298 -5.47 -18.57 -19.32
CA VAL A 298 -4.30 -18.03 -18.62
C VAL A 298 -3.46 -17.20 -19.58
N ILE A 299 -3.13 -17.76 -20.75
CA ILE A 299 -2.29 -17.08 -21.75
C ILE A 299 -2.96 -15.81 -22.28
N THR A 300 -4.25 -15.86 -22.62
CA THR A 300 -5.00 -14.69 -23.09
C THR A 300 -4.99 -13.59 -22.03
N SER A 301 -5.22 -13.93 -20.76
CA SER A 301 -5.20 -12.93 -19.68
C SER A 301 -3.80 -12.33 -19.45
N LEU A 302 -2.74 -13.15 -19.56
CA LEU A 302 -1.35 -12.73 -19.45
C LEU A 302 -0.84 -11.90 -20.65
N VAL A 303 -1.50 -11.97 -21.80
CA VAL A 303 -1.15 -11.17 -22.98
C VAL A 303 -2.00 -9.90 -23.05
N VAL A 304 -3.33 -10.05 -22.93
CA VAL A 304 -4.29 -8.94 -23.07
C VAL A 304 -4.14 -7.92 -21.93
N GLY A 305 -3.93 -8.38 -20.69
CA GLY A 305 -3.78 -7.50 -19.54
C GLY A 305 -2.58 -6.56 -19.66
N PRO A 306 -1.35 -7.07 -19.83
CA PRO A 306 -0.17 -6.23 -20.03
C PRO A 306 -0.25 -5.38 -21.31
N LEU A 307 -0.83 -5.91 -22.39
CA LEU A 307 -1.04 -5.12 -23.61
C LEU A 307 -1.96 -3.92 -23.35
N ALA A 308 -3.05 -4.09 -22.61
CA ALA A 308 -3.94 -3.00 -22.22
C ALA A 308 -3.22 -1.95 -21.36
N ILE A 309 -2.33 -2.36 -20.46
CA ILE A 309 -1.49 -1.43 -19.67
C ILE A 309 -0.52 -0.66 -20.56
N VAL A 310 0.11 -1.31 -21.55
CA VAL A 310 1.00 -0.64 -22.51
C VAL A 310 0.20 0.37 -23.36
N VAL A 311 -0.96 -0.04 -23.86
CA VAL A 311 -1.85 0.85 -24.62
C VAL A 311 -2.32 2.01 -23.73
N PHE A 312 -2.53 1.80 -22.43
CA PHE A 312 -2.82 2.86 -21.47
C PHE A 312 -1.70 3.90 -21.37
N PHE A 313 -0.43 3.49 -21.22
CA PHE A 313 0.67 4.45 -21.22
C PHE A 313 0.80 5.19 -22.56
N LEU A 314 0.53 4.53 -23.68
CA LEU A 314 0.50 5.18 -25.00
C LEU A 314 -0.70 6.15 -25.15
N TRP A 315 -1.83 5.85 -24.52
CA TRP A 315 -3.01 6.72 -24.48
C TRP A 315 -2.74 7.98 -23.64
N GLU A 316 -2.15 7.82 -22.46
CA GLU A 316 -1.76 8.91 -21.56
C GLU A 316 -0.80 9.91 -22.22
N THR A 317 0.06 9.47 -23.15
CA THR A 317 0.93 10.40 -23.90
C THR A 317 0.18 11.37 -24.80
N ARG A 318 -1.09 11.11 -25.12
CA ARG A 318 -1.94 11.97 -25.95
C ARG A 318 -2.88 12.86 -25.14
N ILE A 319 -2.97 12.66 -23.84
CA ILE A 319 -3.87 13.43 -22.96
C ILE A 319 -3.11 14.57 -22.30
N ASP A 320 -3.79 15.71 -22.19
CA ASP A 320 -3.27 16.89 -21.51
C ASP A 320 -2.84 16.55 -20.08
N GLU A 321 -1.71 17.10 -19.65
CA GLU A 321 -1.11 16.87 -18.33
C GLU A 321 -2.10 17.06 -17.17
N HIS A 322 -3.10 17.93 -17.36
CA HIS A 322 -4.15 18.20 -16.39
C HIS A 322 -5.18 17.07 -16.23
N ASN A 323 -5.36 16.18 -17.20
CA ASN A 323 -6.40 15.14 -17.14
C ASN A 323 -5.81 13.72 -17.05
N GLN A 324 -4.48 13.61 -17.00
CA GLN A 324 -3.77 12.34 -16.83
C GLN A 324 -4.14 11.68 -15.50
N ILE A 325 -4.41 10.37 -15.54
CA ILE A 325 -4.64 9.54 -14.35
C ILE A 325 -3.32 9.28 -13.66
N VAL A 326 -2.28 8.99 -14.45
CA VAL A 326 -0.91 8.82 -13.97
C VAL A 326 -0.03 9.88 -14.65
N PRO A 327 0.27 11.00 -13.97
CA PRO A 327 1.08 12.06 -14.54
C PRO A 327 2.42 11.52 -15.03
N LEU A 328 2.67 11.61 -16.35
CA LEU A 328 3.85 11.00 -16.97
C LEU A 328 5.16 11.60 -16.47
N TYR A 329 5.14 12.83 -15.95
CA TYR A 329 6.32 13.44 -15.33
C TYR A 329 6.78 12.69 -14.08
N LEU A 330 5.85 12.10 -13.30
CA LEU A 330 6.18 11.28 -12.12
C LEU A 330 6.86 9.99 -12.55
N VAL A 331 6.37 9.36 -13.62
CA VAL A 331 6.95 8.13 -14.17
C VAL A 331 8.31 8.39 -14.84
N LYS A 332 8.55 9.61 -15.30
CA LYS A 332 9.86 10.04 -15.82
C LYS A 332 10.85 10.42 -14.72
N ASP A 333 10.37 10.77 -13.52
CA ASP A 333 11.26 11.08 -12.42
C ASP A 333 11.88 9.82 -11.80
N ARG A 334 13.21 9.76 -11.85
CA ARG A 334 13.98 8.61 -11.37
C ARG A 334 13.79 8.34 -9.87
N SER A 335 13.59 9.39 -9.06
CA SER A 335 13.46 9.27 -7.61
C SER A 335 12.10 8.66 -7.27
N PHE A 336 11.03 9.15 -7.91
CA PHE A 336 9.68 8.61 -7.77
C PHE A 336 9.61 7.14 -8.18
N VAL A 337 10.15 6.77 -9.34
CA VAL A 337 10.18 5.37 -9.81
C VAL A 337 11.00 4.49 -8.88
N ALA A 338 12.14 4.96 -8.39
CA ALA A 338 12.99 4.21 -7.48
C ALA A 338 12.34 3.98 -6.10
N LEU A 339 11.69 5.00 -5.52
CA LEU A 339 10.92 4.87 -4.28
C LEU A 339 9.74 3.91 -4.44
N THR A 340 9.02 4.02 -5.55
CA THR A 340 7.90 3.12 -5.88
C THR A 340 8.38 1.69 -6.07
N GLY A 341 9.49 1.48 -6.79
CA GLY A 341 10.09 0.16 -6.99
C GLY A 341 10.54 -0.49 -5.67
N ALA A 342 11.17 0.28 -4.78
CA ALA A 342 11.60 -0.20 -3.47
C ALA A 342 10.43 -0.68 -2.62
N VAL A 343 9.33 0.08 -2.56
CA VAL A 343 8.14 -0.33 -1.78
C VAL A 343 7.39 -1.50 -2.40
N CYS A 344 7.35 -1.59 -3.74
CA CYS A 344 6.76 -2.73 -4.44
C CYS A 344 7.48 -4.02 -4.05
N VAL A 345 8.80 -4.06 -4.18
CA VAL A 345 9.61 -5.22 -3.83
C VAL A 345 9.53 -5.53 -2.34
N ALA A 346 9.58 -4.52 -1.47
CA ALA A 346 9.42 -4.72 -0.03
C ALA A 346 8.07 -5.35 0.32
N SER A 347 6.99 -4.89 -0.33
CA SER A 347 5.64 -5.39 -0.09
C SER A 347 5.41 -6.79 -0.67
N MET A 348 6.04 -7.12 -1.80
CA MET A 348 6.06 -8.48 -2.35
C MET A 348 6.62 -9.48 -1.34
N ILE A 349 7.82 -9.18 -0.83
CA ILE A 349 8.56 -10.08 0.05
C ILE A 349 7.88 -10.15 1.43
N THR A 350 7.39 -9.03 1.96
CA THR A 350 6.67 -9.01 3.24
C THR A 350 5.43 -9.87 3.18
N LEU A 351 4.68 -9.80 2.08
CA LEU A 351 3.51 -10.65 1.89
C LEU A 351 3.90 -12.14 1.86
N ALA A 352 4.99 -12.46 1.16
CA ALA A 352 5.53 -13.82 1.11
C ALA A 352 5.79 -14.34 2.53
N VAL A 353 6.50 -13.56 3.34
CA VAL A 353 6.86 -13.94 4.72
C VAL A 353 5.60 -14.15 5.56
N ILE A 354 4.58 -13.28 5.45
CA ILE A 354 3.34 -13.40 6.22
C ILE A 354 2.51 -14.62 5.79
N VAL A 355 2.24 -14.78 4.50
CA VAL A 355 1.38 -15.87 4.00
C VAL A 355 2.08 -17.22 4.13
N LEU A 356 3.35 -17.30 3.71
CA LEU A 356 4.12 -18.53 3.82
C LEU A 356 4.45 -18.86 5.27
N GLY A 357 4.70 -17.86 6.12
CA GLY A 357 5.05 -18.08 7.51
C GLY A 357 3.94 -18.71 8.35
N THR A 358 2.69 -18.32 8.13
CA THR A 358 1.54 -19.02 8.73
C THR A 358 1.50 -20.49 8.30
N GLN A 359 1.83 -20.78 7.04
CA GLN A 359 1.88 -22.15 6.53
C GLN A 359 3.11 -22.92 7.04
N GLU A 360 4.26 -22.27 7.14
CA GLU A 360 5.52 -22.85 7.61
C GLU A 360 5.43 -23.22 9.09
N THR A 361 4.87 -22.35 9.92
CA THR A 361 4.68 -22.64 11.35
C THR A 361 3.78 -23.86 11.60
N THR A 362 2.76 -24.03 10.77
CA THR A 362 1.84 -25.17 10.86
C THR A 362 2.43 -26.44 10.23
N LEU A 363 3.01 -26.35 9.03
CA LEU A 363 3.45 -27.51 8.23
C LEU A 363 4.88 -27.95 8.55
N LEU A 364 5.79 -27.02 8.85
CA LEU A 364 7.20 -27.29 9.09
C LEU A 364 7.46 -27.56 10.58
N PHE A 365 7.00 -26.67 11.48
CA PHE A 365 7.21 -26.86 12.92
C PHE A 365 6.20 -27.84 13.53
N GLY A 366 5.02 -28.00 12.93
CA GLY A 366 3.94 -28.81 13.51
C GLY A 366 3.40 -28.19 14.80
N ALA A 367 3.50 -26.86 14.92
CA ALA A 367 3.10 -26.12 16.10
C ALA A 367 1.57 -26.19 16.27
N SER A 368 1.11 -26.16 17.52
CA SER A 368 -0.32 -25.99 17.80
C SER A 368 -0.84 -24.68 17.19
N LEU A 369 -2.14 -24.59 16.87
CA LEU A 369 -2.73 -23.35 16.29
C LEU A 369 -2.40 -22.12 17.14
N LYS A 370 -2.42 -22.24 18.47
CA LYS A 370 -2.06 -21.14 19.39
C LYS A 370 -0.59 -20.73 19.24
N THR A 371 0.32 -21.69 19.20
CA THR A 371 1.76 -21.44 19.04
C THR A 371 2.04 -20.84 17.65
N ALA A 372 1.42 -21.37 16.60
CA ALA A 372 1.52 -20.83 15.23
C ALA A 372 1.00 -19.38 15.15
N GLY A 373 -0.06 -19.06 15.89
CA GLY A 373 -0.53 -17.68 16.07
C GLY A 373 0.55 -16.77 16.63
N TRP A 374 1.20 -17.17 17.73
CA TRP A 374 2.26 -16.37 18.36
C TRP A 374 3.48 -16.18 17.47
N ILE A 375 3.88 -17.20 16.73
CA ILE A 375 4.98 -17.08 15.78
C ILE A 375 4.58 -16.14 14.62
N THR A 376 3.36 -16.28 14.09
CA THR A 376 2.86 -15.39 13.01
C THR A 376 2.77 -13.94 13.49
N CYS A 377 2.50 -13.70 14.78
CA CYS A 377 2.55 -12.34 15.35
C CYS A 377 3.90 -11.68 15.16
N THR A 378 5.02 -12.42 15.12
CA THR A 378 6.37 -11.83 14.89
C THR A 378 6.47 -11.20 13.50
N GLN A 379 5.69 -11.71 12.55
CA GLN A 379 5.68 -11.27 11.16
C GLN A 379 4.76 -10.06 10.96
N THR A 380 3.64 -9.99 11.68
CA THR A 380 2.75 -8.80 11.71
C THR A 380 3.30 -7.69 12.60
N ALA A 381 4.09 -8.06 13.61
CA ALA A 381 4.80 -7.18 14.54
C ALA A 381 5.89 -6.34 13.91
N GLY A 382 6.70 -6.99 13.07
CA GLY A 382 7.85 -6.37 12.44
C GLY A 382 7.48 -5.07 11.72
N PRO A 383 6.56 -5.08 10.73
CA PRO A 383 6.26 -3.91 9.93
C PRO A 383 5.74 -2.76 10.80
N GLN A 384 4.96 -3.04 11.83
CA GLN A 384 4.46 -2.03 12.77
C GLN A 384 5.61 -1.37 13.54
N THR A 385 6.54 -2.18 14.08
CA THR A 385 7.74 -1.67 14.75
C THR A 385 8.63 -0.88 13.79
N GLY A 386 8.75 -1.36 12.55
CA GLY A 386 9.47 -0.70 11.46
C GLY A 386 8.90 0.68 11.15
N CYS A 387 7.57 0.81 11.08
CA CYS A 387 6.89 2.08 10.86
C CYS A 387 7.16 3.08 11.99
N VAL A 388 7.12 2.63 13.25
CA VAL A 388 7.45 3.47 14.42
C VAL A 388 8.90 3.97 14.33
N LEU A 389 9.84 3.06 14.07
CA LEU A 389 11.26 3.40 13.95
C LEU A 389 11.49 4.36 12.78
N GLY A 390 10.88 4.12 11.62
CA GLY A 390 10.97 4.99 10.45
C GLY A 390 10.43 6.39 10.73
N GLY A 391 9.28 6.52 11.39
CA GLY A 391 8.70 7.81 11.74
C GLY A 391 9.57 8.65 12.68
N ILE A 392 10.30 8.00 13.59
CA ILE A 392 11.18 8.67 14.56
C ILE A 392 12.56 8.95 13.94
N LEU A 393 13.24 7.92 13.45
CA LEU A 393 14.65 7.96 13.06
C LEU A 393 14.91 8.78 11.79
N VAL A 394 13.96 8.85 10.86
CA VAL A 394 14.07 9.70 9.66
C VAL A 394 14.33 11.16 10.04
N HIS A 395 13.61 11.64 11.06
CA HIS A 395 13.75 13.02 11.55
C HIS A 395 15.10 13.30 12.23
N HIS A 396 15.62 12.32 12.98
CA HIS A 396 16.85 12.49 13.76
C HIS A 396 18.11 12.37 12.90
N ILE A 397 18.14 11.42 11.95
CA ILE A 397 19.34 11.10 11.16
C ILE A 397 19.42 11.94 9.87
N LYS A 398 18.29 12.46 9.34
CA LYS A 398 18.21 13.38 8.18
C LYS A 398 18.96 12.94 6.91
N ARG A 399 19.20 11.63 6.74
CA ARG A 399 19.89 11.02 5.58
C ARG A 399 19.01 9.93 4.98
N THR A 400 17.85 10.34 4.49
CA THR A 400 16.77 9.45 3.99
C THR A 400 17.26 8.42 2.99
N LYS A 401 18.11 8.82 2.04
CA LYS A 401 18.71 7.92 1.03
C LYS A 401 19.54 6.81 1.67
N ILE A 402 20.45 7.15 2.59
CA ILE A 402 21.34 6.17 3.21
C ILE A 402 20.53 5.23 4.10
N GLN A 403 19.54 5.75 4.83
CA GLN A 403 18.63 4.93 5.62
C GLN A 403 17.90 3.91 4.74
N LEU A 404 17.34 4.33 3.60
CA LEU A 404 16.66 3.43 2.69
C LEU A 404 17.58 2.30 2.19
N ILE A 405 18.82 2.64 1.78
CA ILE A 405 19.80 1.63 1.33
C ILE A 405 20.13 0.63 2.45
N VAL A 406 20.46 1.11 3.64
CA VAL A 406 20.81 0.25 4.78
C VAL A 406 19.65 -0.67 5.14
N VAL A 407 18.43 -0.13 5.20
CA VAL A 407 17.24 -0.91 5.53
C VAL A 407 16.93 -1.94 4.43
N CYS A 408 17.09 -1.61 3.13
CA CYS A 408 16.94 -2.58 2.05
C CYS A 408 17.98 -3.71 2.11
N ILE A 409 19.22 -3.42 2.51
CA ILE A 409 20.27 -4.43 2.71
C ILE A 409 19.90 -5.35 3.87
N VAL A 410 19.51 -4.79 5.01
CA VAL A 410 19.05 -5.55 6.19
C VAL A 410 17.86 -6.43 5.80
N PHE A 411 16.86 -5.85 5.13
CA PHE A 411 15.69 -6.58 4.65
C PHE A 411 16.07 -7.80 3.81
N THR A 412 16.92 -7.58 2.81
CA THR A 412 17.36 -8.63 1.87
C THR A 412 18.21 -9.70 2.56
N ALA A 413 19.10 -9.32 3.48
CA ALA A 413 19.96 -10.24 4.20
C ALA A 413 19.17 -11.17 5.12
N PHE A 414 18.22 -10.64 5.90
CA PHE A 414 17.42 -11.44 6.84
C PHE A 414 16.39 -12.31 6.12
N VAL A 415 15.80 -11.83 5.01
CA VAL A 415 14.95 -12.67 4.15
C VAL A 415 15.75 -13.79 3.50
N GLY A 416 16.97 -13.50 3.01
CA GLY A 416 17.88 -14.54 2.51
C GLY A 416 18.26 -15.55 3.58
N GLY A 417 18.44 -15.10 4.83
CA GLY A 417 18.70 -15.95 5.97
C GLY A 417 17.57 -16.94 6.27
N LEU A 418 16.31 -16.60 5.97
CA LEU A 418 15.19 -17.53 6.11
C LEU A 418 15.31 -18.76 5.20
N ALA A 419 16.07 -18.69 4.10
CA ALA A 419 16.38 -19.88 3.29
C ALA A 419 17.25 -20.92 4.04
N GLY A 420 17.90 -20.52 5.14
CA GLY A 420 18.67 -21.43 6.00
C GLY A 420 17.84 -22.19 7.02
N VAL A 421 16.58 -21.81 7.26
CA VAL A 421 15.76 -22.34 8.36
C VAL A 421 15.42 -23.81 8.10
N GLY A 422 15.76 -24.65 9.08
CA GLY A 422 15.34 -26.05 9.16
C GLY A 422 14.13 -26.28 10.07
N PRO A 423 13.65 -27.53 10.16
CA PRO A 423 12.51 -27.90 11.02
C PRO A 423 12.75 -27.72 12.52
N GLU A 424 14.01 -27.61 12.95
CA GLU A 424 14.41 -27.44 14.36
C GLU A 424 14.78 -25.98 14.68
N ASP A 425 14.89 -25.11 13.69
CA ASP A 425 15.42 -23.74 13.83
C ASP A 425 14.31 -22.69 14.05
N GLU A 426 13.29 -23.02 14.86
CA GLU A 426 12.13 -22.15 15.11
C GLU A 426 12.55 -20.76 15.63
N GLY A 427 13.54 -20.71 16.53
CA GLY A 427 14.06 -19.44 17.07
C GLY A 427 14.74 -18.56 16.02
N MET A 428 15.43 -19.19 15.04
CA MET A 428 16.05 -18.47 13.93
C MET A 428 14.98 -17.88 13.01
N PHE A 429 13.92 -18.65 12.72
CA PHE A 429 12.78 -18.18 11.94
C PHE A 429 12.14 -16.95 12.58
N ILE A 430 11.83 -17.01 13.89
CA ILE A 430 11.24 -15.90 14.63
C ILE A 430 12.12 -14.64 14.55
N ALA A 431 13.42 -14.77 14.82
CA ALA A 431 14.34 -13.64 14.84
C ALA A 431 14.47 -13.00 13.45
N PHE A 432 14.65 -13.81 12.41
CA PHE A 432 14.88 -13.32 11.05
C PHE A 432 13.59 -12.79 10.42
N ALA A 433 12.44 -13.41 10.68
CA ALA A 433 11.14 -12.92 10.23
C ALA A 433 10.80 -11.57 10.89
N LEU A 434 11.08 -11.41 12.19
CA LEU A 434 10.85 -10.15 12.89
C LEU A 434 11.73 -9.02 12.33
N ILE A 435 13.04 -9.26 12.15
CA ILE A 435 13.96 -8.23 11.68
C ILE A 435 13.69 -7.85 10.22
N SER A 436 13.43 -8.83 9.36
CA SER A 436 13.06 -8.56 7.97
C SER A 436 11.74 -7.79 7.90
N ALA A 437 10.71 -8.20 8.63
CA ALA A 437 9.45 -7.50 8.60
C ALA A 437 9.55 -6.09 9.25
N MET A 438 10.45 -5.89 10.21
CA MET A 438 10.78 -4.55 10.73
C MET A 438 11.45 -3.65 9.68
N ALA A 439 12.35 -4.21 8.88
CA ALA A 439 12.95 -3.46 7.79
C ALA A 439 11.92 -3.05 6.73
N SER A 440 10.93 -3.91 6.42
CA SER A 440 9.90 -3.57 5.43
C SER A 440 8.99 -2.43 5.86
N GLY A 441 8.56 -2.39 7.13
CA GLY A 441 7.76 -1.27 7.65
C GLY A 441 8.51 0.07 7.63
N TYR A 442 9.83 0.04 7.84
CA TYR A 442 10.66 1.25 7.70
C TYR A 442 10.69 1.70 6.22
N ILE A 443 10.92 0.77 5.29
CA ILE A 443 10.87 1.08 3.84
C ILE A 443 9.52 1.70 3.47
N GLU A 444 8.42 1.14 3.98
CA GLU A 444 7.05 1.63 3.76
C GLU A 444 6.87 3.09 4.20
N VAL A 445 7.36 3.47 5.39
CA VAL A 445 7.31 4.88 5.84
C VAL A 445 8.14 5.80 4.96
N ILE A 446 9.38 5.44 4.62
CA ILE A 446 10.23 6.32 3.77
C ILE A 446 9.58 6.55 2.42
N THR A 447 9.09 5.48 1.79
CA THR A 447 8.60 5.50 0.42
C THR A 447 7.21 6.12 0.30
N LEU A 448 6.28 5.78 1.19
CA LEU A 448 4.93 6.35 1.17
C LEU A 448 4.89 7.82 1.59
N ALA A 449 5.78 8.25 2.48
CA ALA A 449 5.90 9.68 2.81
C ALA A 449 6.74 10.45 1.77
N GLY A 450 7.79 9.82 1.22
CA GLY A 450 8.75 10.47 0.33
C GLY A 450 8.30 10.59 -1.12
N ALA A 451 7.66 9.56 -1.70
CA ALA A 451 7.28 9.57 -3.11
C ALA A 451 6.27 10.70 -3.46
N PRO A 452 5.25 11.00 -2.64
CA PRO A 452 4.36 12.13 -2.90
C PRO A 452 5.06 13.50 -2.78
N MET A 453 6.25 13.59 -2.19
CA MET A 453 7.01 14.85 -2.07
C MET A 453 7.79 15.20 -3.34
N GLU A 454 8.00 14.24 -4.25
CA GLU A 454 8.64 14.46 -5.56
C GLU A 454 7.64 15.00 -6.61
N GLY A 455 6.34 14.92 -6.31
CA GLY A 455 5.27 15.45 -7.16
C GLY A 455 4.96 16.93 -6.91
N LYS A 456 4.24 17.56 -7.85
CA LYS A 456 3.68 18.90 -7.67
C LYS A 456 2.65 18.89 -6.54
N ASP A 457 2.52 19.96 -5.76
CA ASP A 457 1.61 20.02 -4.60
C ASP A 457 0.12 19.76 -4.97
N ARG A 458 -0.27 19.98 -6.23
CA ARG A 458 -1.60 19.66 -6.75
C ARG A 458 -1.84 18.16 -6.95
N ASP A 459 -0.81 17.39 -7.30
CA ASP A 459 -0.93 15.97 -7.70
C ASP A 459 -0.49 15.01 -6.58
N VAL A 460 -0.37 15.49 -5.35
CA VAL A 460 0.10 14.71 -4.20
C VAL A 460 -0.81 13.50 -3.92
N GLY A 461 -2.13 13.64 -4.11
CA GLY A 461 -3.04 12.52 -3.91
C GLY A 461 -2.95 11.48 -5.02
N VAL A 462 -2.83 11.92 -6.27
CA VAL A 462 -2.52 11.03 -7.40
C VAL A 462 -1.19 10.31 -7.18
N ALA A 463 -0.12 11.01 -6.82
CA ALA A 463 1.19 10.41 -6.56
C ALA A 463 1.12 9.33 -5.46
N THR A 464 0.41 9.63 -4.36
CA THR A 464 0.16 8.67 -3.27
C THR A 464 -0.61 7.45 -3.75
N ALA A 465 -1.69 7.67 -4.51
CA ALA A 465 -2.52 6.60 -5.06
C ALA A 465 -1.75 5.72 -6.05
N VAL A 466 -0.94 6.30 -6.92
CA VAL A 466 -0.11 5.56 -7.88
C VAL A 466 0.87 4.65 -7.16
N VAL A 467 1.57 5.16 -6.14
CA VAL A 467 2.49 4.35 -5.32
C VAL A 467 1.74 3.20 -4.64
N ALA A 468 0.58 3.48 -4.05
CA ALA A 468 -0.25 2.47 -3.40
C ALA A 468 -0.77 1.41 -4.39
N SER A 469 -1.22 1.81 -5.59
CA SER A 469 -1.63 0.90 -6.67
C SER A 469 -0.51 -0.04 -7.08
N PHE A 470 0.65 0.50 -7.46
CA PHE A 470 1.78 -0.32 -7.89
C PHE A 470 2.21 -1.29 -6.79
N ARG A 471 2.27 -0.81 -5.55
CA ARG A 471 2.56 -1.64 -4.39
C ARG A 471 1.62 -2.84 -4.30
N THR A 472 0.30 -2.62 -4.35
CA THR A 472 -0.67 -3.71 -4.24
C THR A 472 -0.66 -4.64 -5.45
N ILE A 473 -0.44 -4.14 -6.67
CA ILE A 473 -0.26 -4.98 -7.88
C ILE A 473 0.87 -5.96 -7.65
N PHE A 474 2.05 -5.46 -7.30
CA PHE A 474 3.23 -6.29 -7.11
C PHE A 474 3.03 -7.28 -5.96
N THR A 475 2.41 -6.85 -4.86
CA THR A 475 2.00 -7.71 -3.75
C THR A 475 1.09 -8.87 -4.20
N SER A 476 0.06 -8.61 -5.02
CA SER A 476 -0.81 -9.66 -5.56
C SER A 476 -0.10 -10.62 -6.51
N VAL A 477 0.78 -10.10 -7.38
CA VAL A 477 1.62 -10.92 -8.27
C VAL A 477 2.53 -11.85 -7.46
N ALA A 478 3.19 -11.31 -6.43
CA ALA A 478 4.02 -12.07 -5.51
C ALA A 478 3.23 -13.21 -4.84
N GLN A 479 2.03 -12.91 -4.33
CA GLN A 479 1.19 -13.92 -3.69
C GLN A 479 0.98 -15.15 -4.58
N ALA A 480 0.60 -14.91 -5.83
CA ALA A 480 0.33 -15.98 -6.79
C ALA A 480 1.61 -16.77 -7.14
N ILE A 481 2.75 -16.09 -7.32
CA ILE A 481 4.05 -16.74 -7.57
C ILE A 481 4.44 -17.64 -6.40
N TYR A 482 4.46 -17.12 -5.17
CA TYR A 482 4.94 -17.86 -4.01
C TYR A 482 4.07 -19.08 -3.69
N ILE A 483 2.75 -18.97 -3.87
CA ILE A 483 1.83 -20.08 -3.66
C ILE A 483 1.97 -21.12 -4.78
N ALA A 484 2.09 -20.70 -6.04
CA ALA A 484 2.30 -21.60 -7.15
C ALA A 484 3.62 -22.37 -7.03
N VAL A 485 4.70 -21.69 -6.61
CA VAL A 485 6.00 -22.33 -6.35
C VAL A 485 5.88 -23.33 -5.20
N LEU A 486 5.25 -22.94 -4.08
CA LEU A 486 5.04 -23.83 -2.94
C LEU A 486 4.24 -25.07 -3.34
N THR A 487 3.13 -24.90 -4.07
CA THR A 487 2.25 -26.00 -4.48
C THR A 487 2.95 -26.92 -5.44
N ASN A 488 3.55 -26.40 -6.52
CA ASN A 488 4.23 -27.22 -7.53
C ASN A 488 5.40 -28.01 -6.91
N LYS A 489 6.19 -27.37 -6.04
CA LYS A 489 7.33 -28.01 -5.39
C LYS A 489 6.87 -29.03 -4.35
N ALA A 490 5.81 -28.75 -3.60
CA ALA A 490 5.21 -29.72 -2.68
C ALA A 490 4.68 -30.95 -3.44
N THR A 491 4.01 -30.78 -4.58
CA THR A 491 3.51 -31.90 -5.41
C THR A 491 4.63 -32.81 -5.91
N SER A 492 5.84 -32.29 -6.17
CA SER A 492 6.99 -33.11 -6.58
C SER A 492 7.76 -33.71 -5.39
N GLU A 493 8.03 -32.91 -4.35
CA GLU A 493 8.95 -33.30 -3.26
C GLU A 493 8.25 -34.15 -2.20
N VAL A 494 6.98 -33.90 -1.91
CA VAL A 494 6.24 -34.65 -0.87
C VAL A 494 6.16 -36.13 -1.24
N PRO A 495 5.71 -36.55 -2.43
CA PRO A 495 5.73 -37.96 -2.81
C PRO A 495 7.16 -38.53 -2.87
N ALA A 496 8.13 -37.76 -3.37
CA ALA A 496 9.51 -38.22 -3.52
C ALA A 496 10.19 -38.56 -2.19
N LYS A 497 9.89 -37.82 -1.11
CA LYS A 497 10.46 -38.06 0.22
C LYS A 497 9.59 -38.94 1.11
N VAL A 498 8.26 -38.82 1.01
CA VAL A 498 7.33 -39.55 1.88
C VAL A 498 7.20 -41.02 1.46
N ILE A 499 7.21 -41.35 0.16
CA ILE A 499 7.08 -42.74 -0.29
C ILE A 499 8.24 -43.62 0.23
N PRO A 500 9.53 -43.23 0.09
CA PRO A 500 10.63 -44.00 0.66
C PRO A 500 10.56 -44.13 2.19
N ALA A 501 10.20 -43.05 2.89
CA ALA A 501 10.10 -43.03 4.34
C ALA A 501 8.98 -43.94 4.87
N ALA A 502 7.82 -43.93 4.20
CA ALA A 502 6.69 -44.81 4.53
C ALA A 502 7.04 -46.30 4.30
N LYS A 503 7.73 -46.60 3.18
CA LYS A 503 8.23 -47.96 2.90
C LYS A 503 9.25 -48.43 3.94
N SER A 504 10.21 -47.57 4.31
CA SER A 504 11.20 -47.91 5.35
C SER A 504 10.58 -48.08 6.74
N ALA A 505 9.45 -47.42 7.01
CA ALA A 505 8.71 -47.55 8.26
C ALA A 505 7.78 -48.78 8.30
N GLY A 506 7.70 -49.57 7.23
CA GLY A 506 6.94 -50.82 7.17
C GLY A 506 5.53 -50.70 6.62
N LEU A 507 5.17 -49.60 5.95
CA LEU A 507 3.86 -49.46 5.32
C LEU A 507 3.74 -50.38 4.09
N PRO A 508 2.66 -51.19 3.97
CA PRO A 508 2.43 -52.02 2.79
C PRO A 508 2.31 -51.20 1.51
N GLU A 509 2.86 -51.69 0.38
CA GLU A 509 2.81 -50.96 -0.90
C GLU A 509 1.38 -50.69 -1.40
N THR A 510 0.42 -51.51 -0.97
CA THR A 510 -1.01 -51.36 -1.27
C THR A 510 -1.65 -50.14 -0.61
N ALA A 511 -1.09 -49.63 0.50
CA ALA A 511 -1.62 -48.47 1.23
C ALA A 511 -1.00 -47.13 0.79
N ILE A 512 0.02 -47.14 -0.09
CA ILE A 512 0.69 -45.94 -0.59
C ILE A 512 -0.27 -45.00 -1.35
N PRO A 513 -1.17 -45.49 -2.23
CA PRO A 513 -2.12 -44.62 -2.92
C PRO A 513 -3.08 -43.91 -1.95
N ASP A 514 -3.51 -44.58 -0.88
CA ASP A 514 -4.40 -44.02 0.13
C ASP A 514 -3.66 -43.02 1.04
N LEU A 515 -2.39 -43.29 1.36
CA LEU A 515 -1.50 -42.32 2.02
C LEU A 515 -1.33 -41.05 1.18
N LEU A 516 -1.11 -41.18 -0.14
CA LEU A 516 -0.97 -40.01 -1.03
C LEU A 516 -2.27 -39.21 -1.13
N LYS A 517 -3.44 -39.87 -1.15
CA LYS A 517 -4.75 -39.19 -1.07
C LYS A 517 -4.94 -38.47 0.26
N ALA A 518 -4.56 -39.10 1.37
CA ALA A 518 -4.63 -38.49 2.69
C ALA A 518 -3.71 -37.26 2.81
N LEU A 519 -2.48 -37.35 2.31
CA LEU A 519 -1.54 -36.22 2.25
C LEU A 519 -2.05 -35.08 1.36
N ALA A 520 -2.65 -35.41 0.21
CA ALA A 520 -3.26 -34.42 -0.68
C ALA A 520 -4.44 -33.69 -0.02
N SER A 521 -5.21 -34.38 0.84
CA SER A 521 -6.32 -33.78 1.58
C SER A 521 -5.88 -32.87 2.73
N LYS A 522 -4.60 -32.87 3.11
CA LYS A 522 -4.04 -32.13 4.25
C LYS A 522 -4.80 -32.33 5.58
N SER A 523 -5.57 -33.41 5.70
CA SER A 523 -6.39 -33.72 6.87
C SER A 523 -5.66 -34.73 7.76
N ALA A 524 -5.46 -34.37 9.03
CA ALA A 524 -4.91 -35.27 10.04
C ALA A 524 -5.78 -36.52 10.22
N ALA A 525 -7.11 -36.37 10.20
CA ALA A 525 -8.05 -37.48 10.28
C ALA A 525 -7.96 -38.42 9.06
N ALA A 526 -7.64 -37.89 7.87
CA ALA A 526 -7.44 -38.71 6.68
C ALA A 526 -6.12 -39.52 6.75
N LEU A 527 -5.08 -38.96 7.38
CA LEU A 527 -3.80 -39.65 7.60
C LEU A 527 -3.93 -40.79 8.62
N GLU A 528 -4.73 -40.61 9.66
CA GLU A 528 -5.03 -41.65 10.65
C GLU A 528 -5.96 -42.75 10.11
N ALA A 529 -6.79 -42.44 9.12
CA ALA A 529 -7.70 -43.40 8.49
C ALA A 529 -7.04 -44.35 7.47
N VAL A 530 -5.75 -44.20 7.19
CA VAL A 530 -5.04 -45.04 6.21
C VAL A 530 -4.81 -46.45 6.79
N PRO A 531 -5.23 -47.53 6.10
CA PRO A 531 -5.08 -48.90 6.61
C PRO A 531 -3.61 -49.28 6.83
N GLY A 532 -3.30 -49.82 8.02
CA GLY A 532 -1.96 -50.32 8.35
C GLY A 532 -0.97 -49.26 8.87
N VAL A 533 -1.44 -48.04 9.13
CA VAL A 533 -0.62 -46.97 9.70
C VAL A 533 -0.47 -47.14 11.21
N THR A 534 0.78 -47.21 11.68
CA THR A 534 1.13 -47.14 13.10
C THR A 534 1.56 -45.72 13.48
N PRO A 535 1.56 -45.34 14.77
CA PRO A 535 2.09 -44.06 15.22
C PRO A 535 3.55 -43.80 14.79
N SER A 536 4.36 -44.86 14.67
CA SER A 536 5.74 -44.76 14.17
C SER A 536 5.81 -44.44 12.67
N ILE A 537 4.89 -45.00 11.87
CA ILE A 537 4.78 -44.67 10.44
C ILE A 537 4.29 -43.23 10.26
N LEU A 538 3.32 -42.76 11.06
CA LEU A 538 2.89 -41.35 11.03
C LEU A 538 4.01 -40.39 11.36
N ALA A 539 4.82 -40.71 12.38
CA ALA A 539 5.97 -39.88 12.74
C ALA A 539 7.02 -39.83 11.62
N ALA A 540 7.33 -40.96 10.98
CA ALA A 540 8.26 -41.03 9.85
C ALA A 540 7.74 -40.26 8.62
N VAL A 541 6.45 -40.41 8.31
CA VAL A 541 5.76 -39.68 7.22
C VAL A 541 5.75 -38.18 7.51
N ALA A 542 5.45 -37.77 8.74
CA ALA A 542 5.44 -36.37 9.14
C ALA A 542 6.85 -35.74 9.05
N ALA A 543 7.88 -36.45 9.51
CA ALA A 543 9.27 -35.99 9.38
C ALA A 543 9.69 -35.83 7.92
N ALA A 544 9.40 -36.81 7.06
CA ALA A 544 9.69 -36.74 5.64
C ALA A 544 8.90 -35.63 4.93
N ALA A 545 7.65 -35.37 5.35
CA ALA A 545 6.85 -34.25 4.86
C ALA A 545 7.47 -32.90 5.25
N LYS A 546 7.94 -32.76 6.50
CA LYS A 546 8.67 -31.55 6.95
C LYS A 546 9.91 -31.29 6.09
N ASP A 547 10.69 -32.33 5.78
CA ASP A 547 11.86 -32.21 4.90
C ASP A 547 11.51 -31.87 3.45
N ALA A 548 10.35 -32.27 2.95
CA ALA A 548 9.86 -31.89 1.63
C ALA A 548 9.43 -30.43 1.61
N TYR A 549 8.67 -30.00 2.62
CA TYR A 549 8.23 -28.61 2.77
C TYR A 549 9.40 -27.65 2.99
N LYS A 550 10.45 -28.06 3.72
CA LYS A 550 11.70 -27.30 3.86
C LYS A 550 12.22 -26.85 2.49
N VAL A 551 12.40 -27.78 1.56
CA VAL A 551 12.93 -27.47 0.22
C VAL A 551 12.03 -26.49 -0.54
N ALA A 552 10.71 -26.61 -0.38
CA ALA A 552 9.76 -25.71 -1.01
C ALA A 552 9.82 -24.28 -0.42
N PHE A 553 9.93 -24.14 0.90
CA PHE A 553 10.09 -22.84 1.55
C PHE A 553 11.46 -22.20 1.22
N GLN A 554 12.54 -23.00 1.20
CA GLN A 554 13.87 -22.53 0.81
C GLN A 554 13.88 -21.90 -0.58
N LEU A 555 13.21 -22.54 -1.55
CA LEU A 555 13.12 -22.00 -2.90
C LEU A 555 12.39 -20.64 -2.93
N ASN A 556 11.31 -20.49 -2.16
CA ASN A 556 10.57 -19.23 -2.05
C ASN A 556 11.43 -18.10 -1.45
N TYR A 557 12.22 -18.40 -0.42
CA TYR A 557 13.11 -17.40 0.18
C TYR A 557 14.29 -17.04 -0.74
N LEU A 558 14.83 -17.98 -1.52
CA LEU A 558 15.84 -17.69 -2.54
C LEU A 558 15.30 -16.82 -3.68
N ILE A 559 14.06 -17.05 -4.12
CA ILE A 559 13.39 -16.17 -5.08
C ILE A 559 13.23 -14.77 -4.49
N SER A 560 12.84 -14.69 -3.21
CA SER A 560 12.70 -13.41 -2.49
C SER A 560 14.03 -12.67 -2.34
N LEU A 561 15.15 -13.39 -2.17
CA LEU A 561 16.49 -12.81 -2.14
C LEU A 561 16.85 -12.13 -3.48
N ALA A 562 16.51 -12.76 -4.61
CA ALA A 562 16.74 -12.17 -5.93
C ALA A 562 15.95 -10.86 -6.11
N PHE A 563 14.69 -10.85 -5.68
CA PHE A 563 13.89 -9.63 -5.66
C PHE A 563 14.47 -8.57 -4.71
N GLY A 564 14.96 -8.95 -3.53
CA GLY A 564 15.60 -8.03 -2.59
C GLY A 564 16.80 -7.29 -3.19
N GLY A 565 17.58 -7.96 -4.06
CA GLY A 565 18.63 -7.31 -4.86
C GLY A 565 18.10 -6.14 -5.71
N LEU A 566 16.91 -6.29 -6.31
CA LEU A 566 16.26 -5.21 -7.06
C LEU A 566 15.84 -4.05 -6.16
N ALA A 567 15.39 -4.31 -4.93
CA ALA A 567 15.09 -3.25 -3.96
C ALA A 567 16.35 -2.44 -3.60
N ILE A 568 17.50 -3.08 -3.45
CA ILE A 568 18.77 -2.39 -3.18
C ILE A 568 19.17 -1.50 -4.37
N ILE A 569 19.05 -2.02 -5.60
CA ILE A 569 19.33 -1.23 -6.82
C ILE A 569 18.39 -0.02 -6.93
N ALA A 570 17.10 -0.22 -6.64
CA ALA A 570 16.13 0.86 -6.57
C ALA A 570 16.52 1.89 -5.51
N ALA A 571 16.83 1.47 -4.28
CA ALA A 571 17.25 2.36 -3.19
C ALA A 571 18.51 3.19 -3.53
N CYS A 572 19.49 2.60 -4.24
CA CYS A 572 20.69 3.30 -4.70
C CYS A 572 20.37 4.42 -5.71
N SER A 573 19.31 4.25 -6.49
CA SER A 573 18.90 5.16 -7.57
C SER A 573 18.13 6.40 -7.08
N VAL A 574 17.63 6.36 -5.84
CA VAL A 574 16.89 7.45 -5.19
C VAL A 574 17.75 8.72 -5.03
N ARG A 575 17.16 9.90 -5.26
CA ARG A 575 17.76 11.20 -4.92
C ARG A 575 17.53 11.49 -3.44
N SER A 576 18.43 12.21 -2.77
CA SER A 576 18.21 12.56 -1.35
C SER A 576 16.94 13.41 -1.22
N LEU A 577 16.03 12.99 -0.34
CA LEU A 577 14.80 13.72 0.00
C LEU A 577 15.05 14.83 1.02
N ASP A 578 16.28 14.96 1.51
CA ASP A 578 16.60 15.80 2.67
C ASP A 578 16.42 17.30 2.36
N GLY A 579 16.47 17.70 1.08
CA GLY A 579 16.18 19.06 0.61
C GLY A 579 14.68 19.43 0.60
N HIS A 580 13.78 18.43 0.62
CA HIS A 580 12.33 18.66 0.62
C HIS A 580 11.71 18.75 2.03
N LEU A 581 12.53 18.55 3.08
CA LEU A 581 12.13 18.60 4.49
C LEU A 581 12.01 20.05 5.02
N ASN A 582 11.20 20.88 4.38
CA ASN A 582 10.95 22.27 4.81
C ASN A 582 9.67 22.35 5.71
N THR A 583 9.32 23.55 6.18
CA THR A 583 8.16 23.79 7.07
C THR A 583 6.84 24.00 6.35
N SER A 584 6.83 24.00 5.01
CA SER A 584 5.62 24.28 4.21
C SER A 584 4.53 23.23 4.44
N VAL A 585 3.28 23.69 4.44
CA VAL A 585 2.07 22.86 4.57
C VAL A 585 1.30 23.02 3.28
N ALA A 586 0.91 21.92 2.63
CA ALA A 586 0.33 22.04 1.28
C ALA A 586 -1.07 22.69 1.30
N ARG A 587 -1.89 22.44 2.34
CA ARG A 587 -3.27 22.97 2.51
C ARG A 587 -3.67 22.99 4.00
N ARG A 588 -4.71 23.75 4.40
CA ARG A 588 -5.20 23.89 5.79
C ARG A 588 -6.58 23.25 6.02
N LEU A 589 -6.86 22.83 7.26
CA LEU A 589 -8.22 22.59 7.77
C LEU A 589 -8.91 23.90 8.12
N GLN A 590 -10.16 24.09 7.70
CA GLN A 590 -10.94 25.31 8.01
C GLN A 590 -11.80 25.16 9.28
N HIS A 591 -12.16 26.30 9.89
CA HIS A 591 -12.86 26.48 11.18
C HIS A 591 -12.05 26.22 12.46
N LEU A 592 -10.79 26.62 12.47
CA LEU A 592 -10.10 26.99 13.71
C LEU A 592 -10.08 28.51 13.73
N GLU A 593 -11.09 29.11 14.36
CA GLU A 593 -11.07 30.54 14.66
C GLU A 593 -9.86 30.78 15.55
N SER A 594 -8.84 31.48 15.03
CA SER A 594 -7.90 32.15 15.92
C SER A 594 -8.69 33.24 16.64
N THR A 595 -8.54 33.32 17.95
CA THR A 595 -9.19 34.31 18.80
C THR A 595 -8.87 35.75 18.36
N GLU A 596 -7.81 35.95 17.60
CA GLU A 596 -7.40 37.24 17.01
C GLU A 596 -8.25 37.64 15.79
N ALA A 597 -8.61 36.70 14.90
CA ALA A 597 -9.43 37.00 13.73
C ALA A 597 -10.88 37.39 14.10
N ALA A 598 -11.39 36.88 15.23
CA ALA A 598 -12.69 37.26 15.77
C ALA A 598 -12.72 38.66 16.42
N ASN A 599 -11.56 39.21 16.78
CA ASN A 599 -11.43 40.57 17.32
C ASN A 599 -11.24 41.61 16.20
N GLU A 600 -10.53 41.27 15.12
CA GLU A 600 -10.40 42.18 13.97
C GLU A 600 -11.74 42.35 13.22
N SER A 601 -12.55 41.29 13.08
CA SER A 601 -13.88 41.43 12.47
C SER A 601 -14.82 42.33 13.28
N LYS A 602 -14.65 42.39 14.61
CA LYS A 602 -15.43 43.29 15.48
C LYS A 602 -14.93 44.74 15.49
N GLN A 603 -13.68 44.99 15.10
CA GLN A 603 -13.14 46.35 14.95
C GLN A 603 -13.42 46.94 13.57
N ILE A 604 -13.74 46.12 12.56
CA ILE A 604 -14.14 46.58 11.23
C ILE A 604 -15.66 46.84 11.17
N GLU A 605 -16.44 46.23 12.06
CA GLU A 605 -17.89 46.45 12.19
C GLU A 605 -18.30 47.48 13.27
N ALA A 606 -17.35 48.10 13.97
CA ALA A 606 -17.57 49.19 14.94
C ALA A 606 -16.93 50.48 14.43
#